data_AF-A0A939XU81-F1
#
_entry.id   AF-A0A939XU81-F1
#
_cell.length_a   1.000
_cell.length_b   1.000
_cell.length_c   1.000
_cell.angle_alpha   90.00
_cell.angle_beta   90.00
_cell.angle_gamma   90.00
#
_symmetry.space_group_name_H-M   'P 1'
#
loop_
_entity.id
_entity.type
_entity.pdbx_description
1 polymer ?
#
loop_
_entity_poly.entity_id
_entity_poly.type
_entity_poly.pdbx_seq_one_letter_code
_entity_poly.pdbx_strand_id
1 'polypeptide(L)'
;MNKIKASIPNAITSMNLFSGCIACVMAFNENFFWATMFIYLASIFDFFDGLSARALKVSSPIGKELDSLADMVSFGLAPGVILYAWLSSLFSRTELFPLVGEVDLLSRGNQILPYIAFLISVFSALRLAKFNIDERQTSSFIGLPTPANSIFIASLISLADMSATSNPMLNCLSEKVAALCGSVVFIIVLIILFSWLLVSEIPMFSLKVKNLRWADNKIRFIFLILSVLMTILLWWGAAPLIILLFILMSILTGRKS
;
A
#
# COMPACT_ATOMS: atom_id res chain seq x y z
N MET A 1 3.23 1.64 36.26
CA MET A 1 3.68 1.59 34.85
C MET A 1 4.33 2.93 34.51
N ASN A 2 5.63 2.99 34.23
CA ASN A 2 6.30 4.28 33.96
C ASN A 2 5.69 4.91 32.70
N LYS A 3 4.90 5.98 32.87
CA LYS A 3 4.21 6.70 31.77
C LYS A 3 5.16 7.00 30.60
N ILE A 4 6.42 7.33 30.91
CA ILE A 4 7.48 7.61 29.93
C ILE A 4 7.78 6.41 29.02
N LYS A 5 7.80 5.17 29.55
CA LYS A 5 8.07 3.97 28.73
C LYS A 5 6.91 3.62 27.79
N ALA A 6 5.69 3.97 28.18
CA ALA A 6 4.50 3.79 27.33
C ALA A 6 4.35 4.87 26.25
N SER A 7 4.95 6.05 26.44
CA SER A 7 4.92 7.14 25.47
C SER A 7 5.82 6.91 24.26
N ILE A 8 6.86 6.07 24.35
CA ILE A 8 7.81 5.85 23.26
C ILE A 8 7.14 5.19 22.03
N PRO A 9 6.43 4.04 22.15
CA PRO A 9 5.72 3.46 21.01
C PRO A 9 4.69 4.42 20.43
N ASN A 10 3.90 5.08 21.28
CA ASN A 10 2.87 6.02 20.82
C ASN A 10 3.46 7.23 20.06
N ALA A 11 4.66 7.69 20.45
CA ALA A 11 5.35 8.75 19.73
C ALA A 11 5.79 8.29 18.33
N ILE A 12 6.29 7.06 18.21
CA ILE A 12 6.67 6.48 16.92
C ILE A 12 5.43 6.27 16.04
N THR A 13 4.32 5.76 16.59
CA THR A 13 3.03 5.68 15.89
C THR A 13 2.54 7.05 15.42
N SER A 14 2.78 8.10 16.21
CA SER A 14 2.46 9.47 15.80
C SER A 14 3.35 9.96 14.63
N MET A 15 4.59 9.48 14.53
CA MET A 15 5.48 9.75 13.39
C MET A 15 5.03 8.99 12.12
N ASN A 16 4.52 7.76 12.27
CA ASN A 16 3.83 7.04 11.19
C ASN A 16 2.68 7.91 10.66
N LEU A 17 1.75 8.30 11.53
CA LEU A 17 0.60 9.15 11.18
C LEU A 17 1.03 10.46 10.50
N PHE A 18 2.03 11.15 11.05
CA PHE A 18 2.53 12.41 10.48
C PHE A 18 3.11 12.21 9.07
N SER A 19 3.82 11.11 8.84
CA SER A 19 4.33 10.74 7.52
C SER A 19 3.18 10.49 6.52
N GLY A 20 2.11 9.82 6.95
CA GLY A 20 0.90 9.65 6.16
C GLY A 20 0.24 10.97 5.76
N CYS A 21 0.15 11.93 6.68
CA CYS A 21 -0.35 13.28 6.39
C CYS A 21 0.50 14.00 5.33
N ILE A 22 1.82 13.93 5.43
CA ILE A 22 2.72 14.53 4.43
C ILE A 22 2.55 13.83 3.08
N ALA A 23 2.41 12.50 3.06
CA ALA A 23 2.17 11.75 1.82
C ALA A 23 0.90 12.23 1.08
N CYS A 24 -0.19 12.50 1.82
CA CYS A 24 -1.41 13.08 1.24
C CYS A 24 -1.15 14.46 0.61
N VAL A 25 -0.41 15.34 1.30
CA VAL A 25 -0.06 16.68 0.78
C VAL A 25 0.80 16.57 -0.48
N MET A 26 1.82 15.69 -0.47
CA MET A 26 2.67 15.46 -1.63
C MET A 26 1.89 14.93 -2.83
N ALA A 27 0.92 14.05 -2.60
CA ALA A 27 0.03 13.54 -3.63
C ALA A 27 -0.82 14.65 -4.26
N PHE A 28 -1.38 15.56 -3.46
CA PHE A 28 -2.13 16.71 -4.00
C PHE A 28 -1.26 17.68 -4.80
N ASN A 29 0.03 17.77 -4.48
CA ASN A 29 1.00 18.54 -5.25
C ASN A 29 1.53 17.79 -6.50
N GLU A 30 0.88 16.67 -6.88
CA GLU A 30 1.33 15.76 -7.96
C GLU A 30 2.76 15.24 -7.79
N ASN A 31 3.29 15.25 -6.56
CA ASN A 31 4.62 14.75 -6.27
C ASN A 31 4.56 13.31 -5.76
N PHE A 32 4.28 12.39 -6.68
CA PHE A 32 4.04 10.99 -6.36
C PHE A 32 5.28 10.26 -5.84
N PHE A 33 6.48 10.69 -6.25
CA PHE A 33 7.74 10.16 -5.72
C PHE A 33 7.86 10.41 -4.22
N TRP A 34 7.74 11.67 -3.78
CA TRP A 34 7.84 11.99 -2.36
C TRP A 34 6.66 11.42 -1.57
N ALA A 35 5.44 11.40 -2.14
CA ALA A 35 4.31 10.73 -1.50
C ALA A 35 4.62 9.24 -1.19
N THR A 36 5.26 8.54 -2.13
CA THR A 36 5.68 7.15 -1.96
C THR A 36 6.79 7.00 -0.93
N MET A 37 7.78 7.90 -0.93
CA MET A 37 8.86 7.87 0.07
C MET A 37 8.32 8.09 1.50
N PHE A 38 7.33 8.95 1.68
CA PHE A 38 6.67 9.14 2.98
C PHE A 38 5.82 7.94 3.40
N ILE A 39 5.23 7.19 2.46
CA ILE A 39 4.59 5.90 2.76
C ILE A 39 5.62 4.87 3.20
N TYR A 40 6.79 4.81 2.55
CA TYR A 40 7.87 3.91 3.01
C TYR A 40 8.38 4.30 4.39
N LEU A 41 8.52 5.59 4.66
CA LEU A 41 8.89 6.10 5.96
C LEU A 41 7.84 5.76 7.03
N ALA A 42 6.55 5.89 6.69
CA ALA A 42 5.44 5.47 7.55
C ALA A 42 5.53 3.97 7.88
N SER A 43 5.79 3.10 6.88
CA SER A 43 5.98 1.66 7.09
C SER A 43 7.20 1.33 7.96
N ILE A 44 8.25 2.14 7.90
CA ILE A 44 9.41 1.99 8.80
C ILE A 44 9.01 2.34 10.23
N PHE A 45 8.26 3.41 10.45
CA PHE A 45 7.79 3.79 11.79
C PHE A 45 6.80 2.77 12.39
N ASP A 46 5.85 2.27 11.59
CA ASP A 46 4.93 1.16 11.93
C ASP A 46 5.67 -0.14 12.29
N PHE A 47 6.82 -0.39 11.67
CA PHE A 47 7.64 -1.52 12.09
C PHE A 47 8.31 -1.27 13.46
N PHE A 48 8.78 -0.03 13.68
CA PHE A 48 9.50 0.34 14.90
C PHE A 48 8.62 0.52 16.13
N ASP A 49 7.38 1.00 16.01
CA ASP A 49 6.48 1.10 17.17
C ASP A 49 6.08 -0.29 17.68
N GLY A 50 5.77 -1.24 16.78
CA GLY A 50 5.47 -2.62 17.11
C GLY A 50 6.68 -3.34 17.71
N LEU A 51 7.89 -3.07 17.21
CA LEU A 51 9.12 -3.57 17.83
C LEU A 51 9.35 -2.97 19.21
N SER A 52 9.17 -1.66 19.35
CA SER A 52 9.39 -0.93 20.62
C SER A 52 8.41 -1.38 21.69
N ALA A 53 7.13 -1.57 21.35
CA ALA A 53 6.11 -2.08 22.26
C ALA A 53 6.46 -3.49 22.77
N ARG A 54 6.92 -4.38 21.88
CA ARG A 54 7.39 -5.74 22.24
C ARG A 54 8.65 -5.71 23.11
N ALA A 55 9.64 -4.90 22.74
CA ALA A 55 10.91 -4.79 23.46
C ALA A 55 10.73 -4.22 24.88
N LEU A 56 9.86 -3.22 25.03
CA LEU A 56 9.58 -2.59 26.32
C LEU A 56 8.55 -3.37 27.16
N LYS A 57 7.93 -4.42 26.60
CA LYS A 57 6.82 -5.18 27.20
C LYS A 57 5.68 -4.27 27.68
N VAL A 58 5.40 -3.22 26.91
CA VAL A 58 4.31 -2.28 27.20
C VAL A 58 3.24 -2.46 26.14
N SER A 59 2.11 -3.04 26.53
CA SER A 59 0.87 -3.00 25.76
C SER A 59 -0.10 -2.06 26.47
N SER A 60 -0.56 -1.03 25.77
CA SER A 60 -1.60 -0.13 26.28
C SER A 60 -2.81 -0.17 25.34
N PRO A 61 -4.05 -0.20 25.87
CA PRO A 61 -5.24 -0.16 25.02
C PRO A 61 -5.26 1.06 24.09
N ILE A 62 -4.83 2.22 24.60
CA ILE A 62 -4.70 3.44 23.81
C ILE A 62 -3.71 3.31 22.66
N GLY A 63 -2.59 2.61 22.85
CA GLY A 63 -1.59 2.39 21.80
C GLY A 63 -2.14 1.53 20.67
N LYS A 64 -2.92 0.48 20.98
CA LYS A 64 -3.57 -0.37 19.96
C LYS A 64 -4.55 0.42 19.08
N GLU A 65 -5.37 1.26 19.70
CA GLU A 65 -6.32 2.09 18.95
C GLU A 65 -5.60 3.19 18.14
N LEU A 66 -4.58 3.82 18.73
CA LEU A 66 -3.77 4.83 18.04
C LEU A 66 -3.05 4.26 16.81
N ASP A 67 -2.53 3.04 16.92
CA ASP A 67 -1.91 2.27 15.84
C ASP A 67 -2.87 2.09 14.66
N SER A 68 -4.09 1.59 14.93
CA SER A 68 -5.12 1.42 13.90
C SER A 68 -5.57 2.74 13.26
N LEU A 69 -5.64 3.83 14.03
CA LEU A 69 -5.97 5.16 13.52
C LEU A 69 -4.84 5.73 12.65
N ALA A 70 -3.59 5.57 13.06
CA ALA A 70 -2.41 5.96 12.30
C ALA A 70 -2.32 5.19 10.98
N ASP A 71 -2.52 3.88 11.03
CA ASP A 71 -2.55 2.99 9.88
C ASP A 71 -3.67 3.34 8.89
N MET A 72 -4.83 3.75 9.38
CA MET A 72 -5.91 4.21 8.52
C MET A 72 -5.45 5.42 7.70
N VAL A 73 -4.78 6.40 8.32
CA VAL A 73 -4.31 7.59 7.59
C VAL A 73 -3.15 7.25 6.64
N SER A 74 -2.10 6.58 7.13
CA SER A 74 -0.89 6.30 6.35
C SER A 74 -1.06 5.22 5.28
N PHE A 75 -1.87 4.19 5.56
CA PHE A 75 -2.01 3.02 4.68
C PHE A 75 -3.42 2.82 4.13
N GLY A 76 -4.41 3.57 4.59
CA GLY A 76 -5.77 3.58 4.02
C GLY A 76 -6.09 4.85 3.23
N LEU A 77 -5.89 6.03 3.84
CA LEU A 77 -6.21 7.31 3.25
C LEU A 77 -5.16 7.74 2.22
N ALA A 78 -3.88 7.76 2.59
CA ALA A 78 -2.80 8.19 1.70
C ALA A 78 -2.79 7.50 0.32
N PRO A 79 -2.89 6.16 0.19
CA PRO A 79 -2.97 5.53 -1.13
C PRO A 79 -4.27 5.87 -1.88
N GLY A 80 -5.38 6.10 -1.18
CA GLY A 80 -6.62 6.61 -1.77
C GLY A 80 -6.45 8.03 -2.34
N VAL A 81 -5.76 8.90 -1.61
CA VAL A 81 -5.42 10.27 -2.06
C VAL A 81 -4.48 10.24 -3.26
N ILE A 82 -3.48 9.35 -3.27
CA ILE A 82 -2.57 9.18 -4.42
C ILE A 82 -3.35 8.79 -5.68
N LEU A 83 -4.25 7.81 -5.59
CA LEU A 83 -5.08 7.40 -6.72
C LEU A 83 -6.08 8.48 -7.16
N TYR A 84 -6.65 9.22 -6.20
CA TYR A 84 -7.51 10.36 -6.49
C TYR A 84 -6.74 11.43 -7.27
N ALA A 85 -5.56 11.84 -6.78
CA ALA A 85 -4.74 12.86 -7.43
C ALA A 85 -4.28 12.40 -8.83
N TRP A 86 -3.89 11.13 -8.96
CA TRP A 86 -3.55 10.55 -10.27
C TRP A 86 -4.73 10.58 -11.24
N LEU A 87 -5.91 10.08 -10.86
CA LEU A 87 -7.11 10.13 -11.71
C LEU A 87 -7.47 11.57 -12.09
N SER A 88 -7.47 12.50 -11.14
CA SER A 88 -7.72 13.93 -11.39
C SER A 88 -6.73 14.53 -12.38
N SER A 89 -5.44 14.16 -12.29
CA SER A 89 -4.41 14.59 -13.24
C SER A 89 -4.65 14.02 -14.64
N LEU A 90 -5.09 12.76 -14.76
CA LEU A 90 -5.42 12.14 -16.04
C LEU A 90 -6.57 12.88 -16.72
N PHE A 91 -7.68 13.12 -16.00
CA PHE A 91 -8.83 13.85 -16.54
C PHE A 91 -8.50 15.29 -16.92
N SER A 92 -7.56 15.93 -16.22
CA SER A 92 -7.10 17.29 -16.55
C SER A 92 -6.21 17.31 -17.80
N ARG A 93 -5.41 16.26 -18.03
CA ARG A 93 -4.50 16.13 -19.19
C ARG A 93 -5.22 15.64 -20.46
N THR A 94 -6.33 14.93 -20.30
CA THR A 94 -7.12 14.47 -21.44
C THR A 94 -8.21 15.49 -21.76
N GLU A 95 -8.00 16.32 -22.79
CA GLU A 95 -9.11 16.98 -23.52
C GLU A 95 -9.97 15.96 -24.31
N LEU A 96 -10.11 14.73 -23.81
CA LEU A 96 -10.44 13.53 -24.57
C LEU A 96 -11.93 13.20 -24.58
N PHE A 97 -12.78 14.22 -24.58
CA PHE A 97 -14.18 14.04 -25.00
C PHE A 97 -14.65 15.13 -25.99
N PRO A 98 -14.03 15.31 -27.17
CA PRO A 98 -14.71 15.98 -28.28
C PRO A 98 -15.65 15.02 -29.05
N LEU A 99 -15.56 13.69 -28.80
CA LEU A 99 -16.21 12.66 -29.62
C LEU A 99 -17.54 12.12 -29.07
N VAL A 100 -17.97 12.56 -27.88
CA VAL A 100 -19.33 12.28 -27.38
C VAL A 100 -20.03 13.63 -27.31
N GLY A 101 -20.71 13.98 -28.41
CA GLY A 101 -21.56 15.16 -28.48
C GLY A 101 -22.53 15.19 -27.30
N GLU A 102 -22.62 16.36 -26.66
CA GLU A 102 -23.74 16.79 -25.82
C GLU A 102 -24.27 15.77 -24.78
N VAL A 103 -23.39 15.13 -24.00
CA VAL A 103 -23.81 14.43 -22.78
C VAL A 103 -23.13 15.05 -21.55
N ASP A 104 -23.82 16.02 -20.97
CA ASP A 104 -23.47 16.78 -19.76
C ASP A 104 -23.13 15.89 -18.54
N LEU A 105 -23.52 14.61 -18.58
CA LEU A 105 -23.22 13.60 -17.56
C LEU A 105 -21.76 13.11 -17.57
N LEU A 106 -21.07 13.09 -18.71
CA LEU A 106 -19.66 12.68 -18.78
C LEU A 106 -18.73 13.83 -18.39
N SER A 107 -19.08 15.06 -18.76
CA SER A 107 -18.38 16.28 -18.30
C SER A 107 -18.47 16.46 -16.78
N ARG A 108 -19.63 16.15 -16.17
CA ARG A 108 -19.79 16.05 -14.70
C ARG A 108 -19.10 14.81 -14.12
N GLY A 109 -19.09 13.70 -14.87
CA GLY A 109 -18.39 12.46 -14.51
C GLY A 109 -16.90 12.69 -14.28
N ASN A 110 -16.25 13.54 -15.07
CA ASN A 110 -14.83 13.90 -14.91
C ASN A 110 -14.49 14.53 -13.55
N GLN A 111 -15.47 15.18 -12.88
CA GLN A 111 -15.25 15.76 -11.55
C GLN A 111 -15.54 14.76 -10.41
N ILE A 112 -16.46 13.81 -10.63
CA ILE A 112 -16.94 12.90 -9.57
C ILE A 112 -16.19 11.56 -9.57
N LEU A 113 -15.75 11.10 -10.74
CA LEU A 113 -15.16 9.77 -10.90
C LEU A 113 -13.86 9.56 -10.10
N PRO A 114 -12.94 10.54 -9.96
CA PRO A 114 -11.74 10.37 -9.13
C PRO A 114 -12.03 9.97 -7.67
N TYR A 115 -13.19 10.36 -7.11
CA TYR A 115 -13.57 10.02 -5.74
C TYR A 115 -13.77 8.51 -5.51
N ILE A 116 -13.89 7.70 -6.57
CA ILE A 116 -13.93 6.24 -6.46
C ILE A 116 -12.64 5.68 -5.82
N ALA A 117 -11.52 6.41 -5.92
CA ALA A 117 -10.26 6.05 -5.27
C ALA A 117 -10.38 5.86 -3.76
N PHE A 118 -11.30 6.57 -3.10
CA PHE A 118 -11.55 6.45 -1.67
C PHE A 118 -12.23 5.13 -1.26
N LEU A 119 -12.65 4.28 -2.21
CA LEU A 119 -13.00 2.90 -1.91
C LEU A 119 -11.82 2.16 -1.25
N ILE A 120 -10.58 2.44 -1.66
CA ILE A 120 -9.39 1.88 -1.01
C ILE A 120 -9.36 2.25 0.48
N SER A 121 -9.68 3.50 0.82
CA SER A 121 -9.72 3.98 2.20
C SER A 121 -10.84 3.30 2.99
N VAL A 122 -12.04 3.19 2.40
CA VAL A 122 -13.19 2.52 3.03
C VAL A 122 -12.89 1.05 3.32
N PHE A 123 -12.38 0.31 2.34
CA PHE A 123 -12.06 -1.11 2.50
C PHE A 123 -10.86 -1.34 3.42
N SER A 124 -9.91 -0.40 3.47
CA SER A 124 -8.81 -0.44 4.45
C SER A 124 -9.32 -0.29 5.88
N ALA A 125 -10.25 0.65 6.12
CA ALA A 125 -10.89 0.81 7.43
C ALA A 125 -11.70 -0.44 7.83
N LEU A 126 -12.48 -1.01 6.91
CA LEU A 126 -13.20 -2.27 7.14
C LEU A 126 -12.26 -3.42 7.50
N ARG A 127 -11.12 -3.52 6.81
CA ARG A 127 -10.10 -4.52 7.10
C ARG A 127 -9.50 -4.34 8.49
N LEU A 128 -9.08 -3.13 8.84
CA LEU A 128 -8.52 -2.82 10.17
C LEU A 128 -9.52 -3.11 11.29
N ALA A 129 -10.79 -2.76 11.09
CA ALA A 129 -11.87 -3.07 12.03
C ALA A 129 -12.05 -4.59 12.22
N LYS A 130 -12.08 -5.38 11.13
CA LYS A 130 -12.13 -6.85 11.19
C LYS A 130 -10.90 -7.42 11.92
N PHE A 131 -9.72 -6.91 11.60
CA PHE A 131 -8.46 -7.33 12.23
C PHE A 131 -8.45 -7.10 13.74
N ASN A 132 -9.02 -5.99 14.21
CA ASN A 132 -9.04 -5.66 15.64
C ASN A 132 -9.97 -6.54 16.48
N ILE A 133 -10.99 -7.15 15.86
CA ILE A 133 -12.03 -7.97 16.51
C ILE A 133 -11.79 -9.48 16.31
N ASP A 134 -11.11 -9.90 15.25
CA ASP A 134 -10.94 -11.32 14.92
C ASP A 134 -9.80 -11.99 15.72
N GLU A 135 -10.17 -12.79 16.73
CA GLU A 135 -9.24 -13.55 17.57
C GLU A 135 -8.57 -14.75 16.85
N ARG A 136 -9.02 -15.10 15.63
CA ARG A 136 -8.51 -16.27 14.88
C ARG A 136 -7.15 -16.03 14.22
N GLN A 137 -6.65 -14.79 14.17
CA GLN A 137 -5.47 -14.41 13.36
C GLN A 137 -4.11 -14.67 14.02
N THR A 138 -3.95 -15.76 14.76
CA THR A 138 -2.71 -16.02 15.53
C THR A 138 -1.56 -16.60 14.70
N SER A 139 -1.84 -17.21 13.53
CA SER A 139 -0.83 -17.94 12.74
C SER A 139 -0.80 -17.64 11.24
N SER A 140 -1.89 -17.11 10.66
CA SER A 140 -2.01 -16.75 9.24
C SER A 140 -2.81 -15.45 9.11
N PHE A 141 -2.42 -14.58 8.18
CA PHE A 141 -3.18 -13.37 7.87
C PHE A 141 -4.30 -13.70 6.90
N ILE A 142 -5.48 -13.13 7.12
CA ILE A 142 -6.63 -13.26 6.24
C ILE A 142 -6.76 -11.94 5.47
N GLY A 143 -6.55 -11.97 4.15
CA GLY A 143 -6.57 -10.80 3.27
C GLY A 143 -5.25 -10.01 3.21
N LEU A 144 -5.16 -9.06 2.27
CA LEU A 144 -3.91 -8.32 1.99
C LEU A 144 -3.59 -7.27 3.06
N PRO A 145 -2.40 -7.28 3.68
CA PRO A 145 -1.90 -6.20 4.54
C PRO A 145 -2.13 -4.80 3.97
N THR A 146 -2.70 -3.89 4.77
CA THR A 146 -2.91 -2.47 4.46
C THR A 146 -1.60 -1.79 4.11
N PRO A 147 -0.48 -2.00 4.86
CA PRO A 147 0.82 -1.50 4.43
C PRO A 147 1.24 -2.02 3.05
N ALA A 148 1.04 -3.31 2.76
CA ALA A 148 1.40 -3.91 1.47
C ALA A 148 0.57 -3.33 0.32
N ASN A 149 -0.73 -3.12 0.53
CA ASN A 149 -1.61 -2.43 -0.41
C ASN A 149 -1.15 -0.99 -0.67
N SER A 150 -0.84 -0.24 0.39
CA SER A 150 -0.37 1.14 0.30
C SER A 150 0.95 1.25 -0.47
N ILE A 151 1.93 0.41 -0.12
CA ILE A 151 3.22 0.30 -0.81
C ILE A 151 3.02 -0.01 -2.29
N PHE A 152 2.15 -0.98 -2.63
CA PHE A 152 1.87 -1.33 -4.02
C PHE A 152 1.30 -0.15 -4.80
N ILE A 153 0.23 0.47 -4.31
CA ILE A 153 -0.45 1.58 -4.99
C ILE A 153 0.52 2.76 -5.16
N ALA A 154 1.17 3.19 -4.08
CA ALA A 154 2.05 4.35 -4.11
C ALA A 154 3.22 4.14 -5.08
N SER A 155 3.89 3.00 -4.98
CA SER A 155 5.02 2.69 -5.86
C SER A 155 4.63 2.47 -7.31
N LEU A 156 3.44 1.92 -7.60
CA LEU A 156 2.93 1.79 -8.96
C LEU A 156 2.71 3.17 -9.60
N ILE A 157 2.04 4.07 -8.89
CA ILE A 157 1.78 5.43 -9.40
C ILE A 157 3.07 6.24 -9.51
N SER A 158 3.95 6.18 -8.52
CA SER A 158 5.27 6.82 -8.61
C SER A 158 6.12 6.28 -9.75
N LEU A 159 5.98 4.99 -10.10
CA LEU A 159 6.68 4.39 -11.23
C LEU A 159 6.06 4.82 -12.57
N ALA A 160 4.75 5.04 -12.61
CA ALA A 160 4.04 5.56 -13.78
C ALA A 160 4.39 7.03 -14.07
N ASP A 161 4.58 7.85 -13.04
CA ASP A 161 4.95 9.27 -13.15
C ASP A 161 6.47 9.50 -13.28
N MET A 162 7.27 8.44 -13.17
CA MET A 162 8.72 8.53 -13.10
C MET A 162 9.33 9.09 -14.40
N SER A 163 10.21 10.08 -14.27
CA SER A 163 11.09 10.53 -15.36
C SER A 163 12.21 9.53 -15.64
N ALA A 164 12.71 9.52 -16.88
CA ALA A 164 13.79 8.62 -17.29
C ALA A 164 15.03 8.75 -16.39
N THR A 165 15.58 7.61 -15.98
CA THR A 165 16.77 7.49 -15.13
C THR A 165 17.94 6.83 -15.89
N SER A 166 19.09 6.67 -15.24
CA SER A 166 20.26 5.98 -15.81
C SER A 166 20.09 4.45 -15.91
N ASN A 167 19.07 3.88 -15.27
CA ASN A 167 18.80 2.44 -15.28
C ASN A 167 17.85 2.07 -16.44
N PRO A 168 18.35 1.40 -17.51
CA PRO A 168 17.55 1.10 -18.69
C PRO A 168 16.43 0.09 -18.41
N MET A 169 16.63 -0.83 -17.46
CA MET A 169 15.62 -1.82 -17.10
C MET A 169 14.45 -1.16 -16.37
N LEU A 170 14.76 -0.23 -15.47
CA LEU A 170 13.75 0.56 -14.77
C LEU A 170 12.95 1.46 -15.72
N ASN A 171 13.62 2.09 -16.70
CA ASN A 171 12.95 2.90 -17.72
C ASN A 171 11.98 2.07 -18.59
N CYS A 172 12.40 0.88 -19.01
CA CYS A 172 11.54 -0.02 -19.78
C CYS A 172 10.31 -0.45 -18.98
N LEU A 173 10.49 -0.72 -17.68
CA LEU A 173 9.38 -1.03 -16.79
C LEU A 173 8.46 0.18 -16.59
N SER A 174 9.02 1.36 -16.33
CA SER A 174 8.24 2.58 -16.09
C SER A 174 7.40 2.97 -17.31
N GLU A 175 7.92 2.82 -18.53
CA GLU A 175 7.16 3.10 -19.76
C GLU A 175 5.93 2.18 -19.89
N LYS A 176 6.10 0.87 -19.62
CA LYS A 176 4.98 -0.08 -19.63
C LYS A 176 3.96 0.22 -18.54
N VAL A 177 4.43 0.58 -17.35
CA VAL A 177 3.57 0.92 -16.20
C VAL A 177 2.84 2.23 -16.45
N ALA A 178 3.48 3.23 -17.04
CA ALA A 178 2.88 4.50 -17.44
C ALA A 178 1.79 4.28 -18.50
N ALA A 179 2.03 3.43 -19.49
CA ALA A 179 1.02 3.07 -20.49
C ALA A 179 -0.24 2.41 -19.87
N LEU A 180 -0.04 1.53 -18.87
CA LEU A 180 -1.16 0.91 -18.13
C LEU A 180 -1.89 1.94 -17.25
N CYS A 181 -1.15 2.70 -16.45
CA CYS A 181 -1.70 3.65 -15.48
C CYS A 181 -2.31 4.89 -16.15
N GLY A 182 -1.96 5.18 -17.40
CA GLY A 182 -2.62 6.20 -18.22
C GLY A 182 -4.05 5.83 -18.64
N SER A 183 -4.42 4.55 -18.55
CA SER A 183 -5.80 4.10 -18.79
C SER A 183 -6.66 4.26 -17.54
N VAL A 184 -7.66 5.15 -17.61
CA VAL A 184 -8.66 5.34 -16.54
C VAL A 184 -9.35 4.02 -16.18
N VAL A 185 -9.69 3.21 -17.18
CA VAL A 185 -10.34 1.91 -16.98
C VAL A 185 -9.44 0.97 -16.16
N PHE A 186 -8.14 0.95 -16.46
CA PHE A 186 -7.19 0.13 -15.70
C PHE A 186 -7.14 0.55 -14.23
N ILE A 187 -7.07 1.86 -13.95
CA ILE A 187 -7.05 2.36 -12.56
C ILE A 187 -8.34 2.03 -11.82
N ILE A 188 -9.51 2.14 -12.46
CA ILE A 188 -10.80 1.76 -11.84
C ILE A 188 -10.83 0.27 -11.51
N VAL A 189 -10.42 -0.59 -12.44
CA VAL A 189 -10.34 -2.04 -12.21
C VAL A 189 -9.37 -2.34 -11.07
N LEU A 190 -8.23 -1.64 -11.03
CA LEU A 190 -7.24 -1.77 -9.96
C LEU A 190 -7.83 -1.41 -8.59
N ILE A 191 -8.57 -0.30 -8.49
CA ILE A 191 -9.23 0.14 -7.26
C ILE A 191 -10.21 -0.93 -6.75
N ILE A 192 -11.06 -1.46 -7.63
CA ILE A 192 -12.04 -2.49 -7.28
C ILE A 192 -11.33 -3.78 -6.82
N LEU A 193 -10.31 -4.21 -7.58
CA LEU A 193 -9.55 -5.42 -7.30
C LEU A 193 -8.84 -5.34 -5.93
N PHE A 194 -8.12 -4.26 -5.67
CA PHE A 194 -7.38 -4.10 -4.41
C PHE A 194 -8.29 -3.82 -3.21
N SER A 195 -9.42 -3.14 -3.42
CA SER A 195 -10.47 -3.00 -2.39
C SER A 195 -11.02 -4.38 -2.00
N TRP A 196 -11.33 -5.23 -2.97
CA TRP A 196 -11.76 -6.61 -2.72
C TRP A 196 -10.67 -7.43 -2.02
N LEU A 197 -9.42 -7.32 -2.47
CA LEU A 197 -8.29 -8.09 -1.93
C LEU A 197 -8.00 -7.76 -0.45
N LEU A 198 -8.21 -6.52 -0.01
CA LEU A 198 -8.10 -6.10 1.41
C LEU A 198 -9.05 -6.87 2.32
N VAL A 199 -10.26 -7.17 1.86
CA VAL A 199 -11.32 -7.80 2.68
C VAL A 199 -11.52 -9.28 2.33
N SER A 200 -10.83 -9.79 1.31
CA SER A 200 -10.87 -11.19 0.89
C SER A 200 -10.35 -12.14 1.98
N GLU A 201 -10.94 -13.33 2.09
CA GLU A 201 -10.52 -14.36 3.05
C GLU A 201 -9.35 -15.22 2.54
N ILE A 202 -8.51 -14.67 1.65
CA ILE A 202 -7.38 -15.39 1.09
C ILE A 202 -6.29 -15.48 2.17
N PRO A 203 -5.83 -16.68 2.56
CA PRO A 203 -4.76 -16.83 3.52
C PRO A 203 -3.44 -16.34 2.90
N MET A 204 -2.84 -15.33 3.53
CA MET A 204 -1.55 -14.79 3.13
C MET A 204 -0.44 -15.35 4.01
N PHE A 205 0.63 -15.86 3.37
CA PHE A 205 1.72 -16.46 4.14
C PHE A 205 2.46 -15.39 4.94
N SER A 206 2.77 -15.70 6.20
CA SER A 206 3.56 -14.79 7.02
C SER A 206 5.05 -14.88 6.67
N LEU A 207 5.70 -13.72 6.57
CA LEU A 207 7.15 -13.58 6.44
C LEU A 207 7.91 -13.89 7.75
N LYS A 208 7.20 -14.20 8.85
CA LYS A 208 7.83 -14.56 10.13
C LYS A 208 8.52 -15.93 10.01
N VAL A 209 9.84 -15.94 10.07
CA VAL A 209 10.65 -17.16 10.13
C VAL A 209 10.60 -17.72 11.56
N LYS A 210 9.90 -18.84 11.76
CA LYS A 210 9.82 -19.50 13.08
C LYS A 210 11.04 -20.36 13.38
N ASN A 211 11.58 -21.03 12.37
CA ASN A 211 12.76 -21.91 12.45
C ASN A 211 13.68 -21.65 11.26
N LEU A 212 15.00 -21.83 11.40
CA LEU A 212 15.98 -21.68 10.30
C LEU A 212 16.08 -22.91 9.37
N ARG A 213 15.21 -23.93 9.55
CA ARG A 213 15.22 -25.13 8.71
C ARG A 213 14.75 -24.80 7.30
N TRP A 214 15.55 -25.19 6.32
CA TRP A 214 15.29 -24.88 4.91
C TRP A 214 14.02 -25.55 4.39
N ALA A 215 13.75 -26.80 4.80
CA ALA A 215 12.56 -27.55 4.39
C ALA A 215 11.24 -26.85 4.74
N ASP A 216 11.18 -26.20 5.91
CA ASP A 216 9.97 -25.57 6.45
C ASP A 216 9.75 -24.13 5.93
N ASN A 217 10.76 -23.54 5.27
CA ASN A 217 10.77 -22.13 4.89
C ASN A 217 11.15 -21.90 3.41
N LYS A 218 11.15 -22.94 2.57
CA LYS A 218 11.57 -22.84 1.15
C LYS A 218 10.91 -21.66 0.44
N ILE A 219 9.60 -21.47 0.61
CA ILE A 219 8.82 -20.41 -0.03
C ILE A 219 9.26 -19.02 0.46
N ARG A 220 9.52 -18.86 1.77
CA ARG A 220 10.01 -17.60 2.35
C ARG A 220 11.42 -17.24 1.85
N PHE A 221 12.31 -18.21 1.77
CA PHE A 221 13.66 -17.99 1.25
C PHE A 221 13.67 -17.67 -0.24
N ILE A 222 12.87 -18.37 -1.04
CA ILE A 222 12.72 -18.08 -2.48
C ILE A 222 12.14 -16.66 -2.67
N PHE A 223 11.10 -16.31 -1.92
CA PHE A 223 10.53 -14.96 -1.93
C PHE A 223 11.57 -13.90 -1.58
N LEU A 224 12.37 -14.10 -0.53
CA LEU A 224 13.39 -13.16 -0.10
C LEU A 224 14.49 -12.98 -1.15
N ILE A 225 15.01 -14.09 -1.70
CA ILE A 225 16.06 -14.05 -2.74
C ILE A 225 15.54 -13.30 -3.98
N LEU A 226 14.32 -13.61 -4.42
CA LEU A 226 13.74 -12.95 -5.59
C LEU A 226 13.45 -11.46 -5.32
N SER A 227 13.01 -11.11 -4.11
CA SER A 227 12.81 -9.72 -3.71
C SER A 227 14.12 -8.94 -3.70
N VAL A 228 15.20 -9.51 -3.14
CA VAL A 228 16.53 -8.88 -3.14
C VAL A 228 17.05 -8.71 -4.57
N LEU A 229 16.90 -9.72 -5.42
CA LEU A 229 17.28 -9.64 -6.83
C LEU A 229 16.52 -8.52 -7.55
N MET A 230 15.20 -8.43 -7.36
CA MET A 230 14.38 -7.36 -7.94
C MET A 230 14.82 -5.97 -7.45
N THR A 231 15.09 -5.80 -6.15
CA THR A 231 15.55 -4.52 -5.59
C THR A 231 16.91 -4.09 -6.13
N ILE A 232 17.86 -5.03 -6.32
CA ILE A 232 19.17 -4.71 -6.92
C ILE A 232 19.00 -4.22 -8.37
N LEU A 233 18.11 -4.87 -9.12
CA LEU A 233 17.92 -4.56 -10.54
C LEU A 233 17.06 -3.32 -10.80
N LEU A 234 16.03 -3.07 -9.98
CA LEU A 234 14.99 -2.04 -10.21
C LEU A 234 14.94 -0.95 -9.13
N TRP A 235 15.81 -0.99 -8.13
CA TRP A 235 15.86 -0.04 -7.00
C TRP A 235 14.50 0.09 -6.29
N TRP A 236 14.03 1.32 -6.04
CA TRP A 236 12.74 1.58 -5.39
C TRP A 236 11.54 1.14 -6.25
N GLY A 237 11.70 1.09 -7.58
CA GLY A 237 10.67 0.62 -8.52
C GLY A 237 10.42 -0.89 -8.50
N ALA A 238 11.17 -1.65 -7.68
CA ALA A 238 10.95 -3.06 -7.46
C ALA A 238 9.69 -3.36 -6.62
N ALA A 239 9.28 -2.41 -5.76
CA ALA A 239 8.23 -2.61 -4.77
C ALA A 239 6.89 -3.15 -5.32
N PRO A 240 6.30 -2.63 -6.42
CA PRO A 240 5.02 -3.14 -6.90
C PRO A 240 5.13 -4.59 -7.39
N LEU A 241 6.26 -4.96 -8.00
CA LEU A 241 6.52 -6.34 -8.44
C LEU A 241 6.72 -7.29 -7.25
N ILE A 242 7.39 -6.83 -6.19
CA ILE A 242 7.58 -7.61 -4.96
C ILE A 242 6.22 -7.89 -4.29
N ILE A 243 5.31 -6.91 -4.24
CA ILE A 243 3.96 -7.13 -3.69
C ILE A 243 3.13 -8.07 -4.58
N LEU A 244 3.21 -7.95 -5.90
CA LEU A 244 2.55 -8.91 -6.81
C LEU A 244 3.08 -10.32 -6.62
N LEU A 245 4.40 -10.47 -6.48
CA LEU A 245 5.04 -11.74 -6.16
C LEU A 245 4.53 -12.31 -4.82
N PHE A 246 4.42 -11.45 -3.80
CA PHE A 246 3.90 -11.82 -2.49
C PHE A 246 2.44 -12.34 -2.57
N ILE A 247 1.58 -11.64 -3.32
CA ILE A 247 0.19 -12.05 -3.54
C ILE A 247 0.14 -13.39 -4.30
N LEU A 248 0.91 -13.52 -5.39
CA LEU A 248 0.96 -14.72 -6.21
C LEU A 248 1.39 -15.94 -5.38
N MET A 249 2.51 -15.81 -4.65
CA MET A 249 3.01 -16.88 -3.78
C MET A 249 2.02 -17.21 -2.65
N SER A 250 1.31 -16.22 -2.11
CA SER A 250 0.25 -16.43 -1.12
C SER A 250 -0.90 -17.26 -1.67
N ILE A 251 -1.41 -16.94 -2.86
CA ILE A 251 -2.50 -17.69 -3.49
C ILE A 251 -2.08 -19.14 -3.79
N LEU A 252 -0.83 -19.34 -4.26
CA LEU A 252 -0.31 -20.68 -4.58
C LEU A 252 -0.10 -21.55 -3.33
N THR A 253 0.29 -20.94 -2.22
CA THR A 253 0.60 -21.65 -0.97
C THR A 253 -0.63 -21.84 -0.08
N GLY A 254 -1.55 -20.89 -0.11
CA GLY A 254 -2.77 -20.84 0.70
C GLY A 254 -3.75 -21.98 0.47
N ARG A 255 -3.61 -22.75 -0.62
CA ARG A 255 -4.40 -23.97 -0.88
C ARG A 255 -3.97 -25.20 -0.08
N LYS A 256 -2.86 -25.14 0.68
CA LYS A 256 -2.29 -26.30 1.40
C LYS A 256 -2.20 -26.13 2.92
N SER A 257 -2.86 -25.12 3.49
CA SER A 257 -2.94 -24.92 4.94
C SER A 257 -4.29 -25.34 5.50
#